data_AF-A0A2W0CBE4-F1
#
_entry.id   AF-A0A2W0CBE4-F1
#
_cell.length_a   1.000
_cell.length_b   1.000
_cell.length_c   1.000
_cell.angle_alpha   90.00
_cell.angle_beta   90.00
_cell.angle_gamma   90.00
#
_symmetry.space_group_name_H-M   'P 1'
#
loop_
_entity.id
_entity.type
_entity.pdbx_description
1 polymer ?
#
loop_
_entity_poly.entity_id
_entity_poly.type
_entity_poly.pdbx_seq_one_letter_code
_entity_poly.pdbx_strand_id
1 'polypeptide(L)'
;MFDRSFEKEGIDSITYVEFQSAEAIKQCAISGIGIAFLPEIVAESEVERGELVVLPWQIPDLQVYTQMLWHKEKAFTNHVFFHRSNQGSFWFTE
;
A
#
# COMPACT_ATOMS: atom_id res chain seq x y z
N MET A 1 -12.22 -6.19 -2.68
CA MET A 1 -11.36 -7.41 -2.58
C MET A 1 -11.04 -7.72 -1.12
N PHE A 2 -10.78 -6.69 -0.32
CA PHE A 2 -10.66 -6.77 1.14
C PHE A 2 -11.99 -7.04 1.85
N ASP A 3 -13.09 -6.53 1.29
CA ASP A 3 -14.46 -6.64 1.81
C ASP A 3 -14.90 -8.10 1.96
N ARG A 4 -14.48 -8.96 1.02
CA ARG A 4 -14.76 -10.40 1.04
C ARG A 4 -14.07 -11.13 2.19
N SER A 5 -12.96 -10.61 2.71
CA SER A 5 -12.29 -11.20 3.87
C SER A 5 -13.06 -10.90 5.15
N PHE A 6 -13.71 -9.74 5.24
CA PHE A 6 -14.55 -9.33 6.37
C PHE A 6 -15.90 -10.03 6.39
N GLU A 7 -16.53 -10.17 5.22
CA GLU A 7 -17.79 -10.91 5.06
C GLU A 7 -17.64 -12.38 5.46
N LYS A 8 -16.49 -13.01 5.17
CA LYS A 8 -16.22 -14.41 5.56
C LYS A 8 -16.13 -14.62 7.06
N GLU A 9 -15.69 -13.60 7.81
CA GLU A 9 -15.56 -13.64 9.26
C GLU A 9 -16.85 -13.18 9.97
N GLY A 10 -17.94 -12.91 9.23
CA GLY A 10 -19.24 -12.54 9.78
C GLY A 10 -19.31 -11.11 10.32
N ILE A 11 -18.44 -10.21 9.85
CA ILE A 11 -18.43 -8.80 10.26
C ILE A 11 -19.28 -8.00 9.27
N ASP A 12 -20.58 -7.90 9.55
CA ASP A 12 -21.57 -7.30 8.64
C ASP A 12 -21.70 -5.76 8.77
N SER A 13 -20.97 -5.12 9.68
CA SER A 13 -21.18 -3.70 10.05
C SER A 13 -19.88 -2.89 10.18
N ILE A 14 -19.02 -2.93 9.18
CA ILE A 14 -17.91 -1.97 9.04
C ILE A 14 -18.32 -0.88 8.07
N THR A 15 -18.19 0.38 8.48
CA THR A 15 -18.34 1.52 7.57
C THR A 15 -17.02 1.74 6.85
N TYR A 16 -17.03 1.55 5.53
CA TYR A 16 -15.86 1.77 4.69
C TYR A 16 -15.87 3.18 4.11
N VAL A 17 -14.71 3.84 4.13
CA VAL A 17 -14.50 5.10 3.44
C VAL A 17 -13.35 4.90 2.46
N GLU A 18 -13.62 5.12 1.18
CA GLU A 18 -12.64 4.93 0.11
C GLU A 18 -12.15 6.29 -0.40
N PHE A 19 -10.83 6.41 -0.55
CA PHE A 19 -10.20 7.55 -1.21
C PHE A 19 -9.26 7.06 -2.30
N GLN A 20 -9.12 7.84 -3.36
CA GLN A 20 -8.18 7.53 -4.44
C GLN A 20 -6.72 7.84 -4.09
N SER A 21 -6.50 8.65 -3.06
CA SER A 21 -5.17 9.08 -2.64
C SER A 21 -4.77 8.37 -1.35
N ALA A 22 -3.62 7.70 -1.36
CA ALA A 22 -3.02 7.12 -0.16
C ALA A 22 -2.75 8.20 0.90
N GLU A 23 -2.43 9.43 0.48
CA GLU A 23 -2.23 10.55 1.41
C GLU A 23 -3.54 10.96 2.09
N ALA A 24 -4.66 11.00 1.36
CA ALA A 24 -5.95 11.31 1.97
C ALA A 24 -6.35 10.26 3.02
N ILE A 25 -6.15 8.97 2.69
CA ILE A 25 -6.36 7.87 3.64
C ILE A 25 -5.47 8.04 4.88
N LYS A 26 -4.17 8.35 4.68
CA LYS A 26 -3.21 8.57 5.76
C LYS A 26 -3.64 9.72 6.68
N GLN A 27 -4.04 10.86 6.12
CA GLN A 27 -4.51 12.00 6.90
C GLN A 27 -5.79 11.69 7.69
N CYS A 28 -6.71 10.88 7.15
CA CYS A 28 -7.88 10.41 7.90
C CYS A 28 -7.50 9.55 9.10
N ALA A 29 -6.52 8.64 8.95
CA ALA A 29 -6.03 7.82 10.05
C ALA A 29 -5.35 8.65 11.14
N ILE A 30 -4.47 9.59 10.75
CA ILE A 30 -3.81 10.52 11.69
C ILE A 30 -4.85 11.35 12.44
N SER A 31 -5.92 11.76 11.75
CA SER A 31 -7.02 12.53 12.35
C SER A 31 -7.93 11.70 13.26
N GLY A 32 -7.67 10.40 13.43
CA GLY A 32 -8.45 9.51 14.29
C GLY A 32 -9.82 9.14 13.73
N ILE A 33 -10.05 9.32 12.41
CA ILE A 33 -11.34 9.03 11.76
C ILE A 33 -11.54 7.52 11.58
N GLY A 34 -10.47 6.72 11.66
CA GLY A 34 -10.55 5.27 11.61
C GLY A 34 -9.19 4.58 11.47
N ILE A 35 -9.24 3.34 11.01
CA ILE A 35 -8.06 2.52 10.69
C ILE A 35 -7.83 2.56 9.18
N ALA A 36 -6.58 2.69 8.76
CA ALA A 36 -6.22 2.73 7.35
C ALA A 36 -5.39 1.51 6.93
N PHE A 37 -5.65 1.03 5.72
CA PHE A 37 -4.81 0.06 5.04
C PHE A 37 -3.93 0.80 4.02
N LEU A 38 -2.62 0.84 4.26
CA LEU A 38 -1.66 1.63 3.47
C LEU A 38 -0.39 0.81 3.17
N PRO A 39 0.28 1.07 2.05
CA PRO A 39 1.65 0.60 1.84
C PRO A 39 2.57 1.15 2.92
N GLU A 40 3.51 0.32 3.39
CA GLU A 40 4.46 0.66 4.45
C GLU A 40 5.21 1.98 4.17
N ILE A 41 5.75 2.13 2.95
CA ILE A 41 6.49 3.32 2.52
C ILE A 41 5.69 4.64 2.62
N VAL A 42 4.36 4.58 2.58
CA VAL A 42 3.52 5.78 2.69
C VAL A 42 3.35 6.24 4.13
N ALA A 43 3.41 5.30 5.09
CA ALA A 43 3.16 5.54 6.51
C ALA A 43 4.43 5.45 7.39
N GLU A 44 5.56 5.02 6.82
CA GLU A 44 6.85 4.82 7.52
C GLU A 44 7.21 6.04 8.38
N SER A 45 7.20 7.24 7.78
CA SER A 45 7.61 8.46 8.47
C SER A 45 6.68 8.84 9.63
N GLU A 46 5.38 8.61 9.50
CA GLU A 46 4.38 8.89 10.53
C GLU A 46 4.44 7.88 11.67
N VAL A 47 4.77 6.62 11.35
CA VAL A 47 5.00 5.57 12.35
C VAL A 47 6.27 5.86 13.13
N GLU A 48 7.35 6.25 12.46
CA GLU A 48 8.61 6.67 13.12
C GLU A 48 8.41 7.88 14.04
N ARG A 49 7.57 8.84 13.64
CA ARG A 49 7.18 9.99 14.48
C ARG A 49 6.21 9.65 15.61
N GLY A 50 5.62 8.45 15.60
CA GLY A 50 4.61 8.02 16.57
C GLY A 50 3.23 8.63 16.36
N GLU A 51 2.97 9.21 15.18
CA GLU A 51 1.66 9.71 14.77
C GLU A 51 0.70 8.58 14.37
N LEU A 52 1.27 7.47 13.87
CA LEU A 52 0.56 6.25 13.54
C LEU A 52 1.19 5.03 14.23
N VAL A 53 0.39 4.00 14.45
CA VAL A 53 0.86 2.71 14.97
C VAL A 53 0.43 1.59 14.05
N VAL A 54 1.34 0.67 13.78
CA VAL A 54 1.06 -0.53 12.97
C VAL A 54 0.27 -1.52 13.82
N LEU A 55 -0.91 -1.93 13.33
CA LEU A 55 -1.70 -2.97 13.96
C LEU A 55 -1.11 -4.35 13.63
N PRO A 56 -1.04 -5.30 14.59
CA PRO A 56 -0.50 -6.65 14.37
C PRO A 56 -1.51 -7.54 13.61
N TRP A 57 -2.03 -7.05 12.49
CA TRP A 57 -3.00 -7.76 11.67
C TRP A 57 -2.29 -8.64 10.65
N GLN A 58 -2.45 -9.96 10.79
CA GLN A 58 -1.99 -10.93 9.81
C GLN A 58 -3.16 -11.30 8.89
N ILE A 59 -3.11 -10.90 7.61
CA ILE A 59 -4.07 -11.36 6.60
C ILE A 59 -3.39 -12.48 5.82
N PRO A 60 -3.73 -13.76 6.07
CA PRO A 60 -2.97 -14.90 5.58
C PRO A 60 -2.86 -15.00 4.05
N ASP A 61 -3.79 -14.40 3.30
CA ASP A 61 -3.86 -14.51 1.83
C ASP A 61 -3.62 -13.20 1.08
N LEU A 62 -3.12 -12.14 1.75
CA LEU A 62 -2.89 -10.88 1.08
C LEU A 62 -1.46 -10.78 0.52
N GLN A 63 -1.32 -11.05 -0.78
CA GLN A 63 -0.07 -10.81 -1.51
C GLN A 63 -0.24 -9.61 -2.45
N VAL A 64 0.47 -8.52 -2.16
CA VAL A 64 0.49 -7.31 -2.99
C VAL A 64 1.79 -7.26 -3.78
N TYR A 65 1.67 -7.14 -5.11
CA TYR A 65 2.81 -7.06 -6.03
C TYR A 65 2.85 -5.72 -6.73
N THR A 66 3.99 -5.02 -6.64
CA THR A 66 4.24 -3.82 -7.44
C THR A 66 4.73 -4.24 -8.83
N GLN A 67 3.91 -3.99 -9.85
CA GLN A 67 4.24 -4.31 -11.24
C GLN A 67 4.56 -3.03 -12.01
N MET A 68 5.60 -3.08 -12.83
CA MET A 68 5.94 -1.98 -13.73
C MET A 68 5.44 -2.31 -15.13
N LEU A 69 4.66 -1.39 -15.70
CA LEU A 69 4.07 -1.51 -17.03
C LEU A 69 4.71 -0.48 -17.97
N TRP A 70 5.15 -0.95 -19.13
CA TRP A 70 5.80 -0.14 -20.14
C TRP A 70 5.22 -0.48 -21.52
N HIS A 71 4.89 0.56 -22.31
CA HIS A 71 4.53 0.42 -23.73
C HIS A 71 5.73 0.03 -24.60
N LYS A 72 5.76 -1.21 -25.11
CA LYS A 72 6.82 -1.84 -25.93
C LYS A 72 7.58 -0.95 -26.94
N GLU A 73 6.94 0.07 -27.50
CA GLU A 73 7.51 0.94 -28.55
C GLU A 73 8.21 2.20 -28.00
N LYS A 74 8.13 2.47 -26.69
CA LYS A 74 8.81 3.61 -26.07
C LYS A 74 10.12 3.17 -25.42
N ALA A 75 11.28 3.33 -26.05
CA ALA A 75 12.54 2.93 -25.42
C ALA A 75 12.74 3.58 -24.04
N PHE A 76 13.38 2.86 -23.12
CA PHE A 76 13.93 3.49 -21.93
C PHE A 76 14.97 4.51 -22.36
N THR A 77 14.76 5.78 -22.01
CA THR A 77 15.80 6.80 -22.13
C THR A 77 16.93 6.42 -21.17
N ASN A 78 18.19 6.72 -21.53
CA ASN A 78 19.43 6.30 -20.84
C ASN A 78 19.55 6.67 -19.33
N HIS A 79 18.56 7.31 -18.72
CA HIS A 79 18.54 7.67 -17.31
C HIS A 79 17.71 6.73 -16.42
N VAL A 80 17.11 5.68 -16.99
CA VAL A 80 16.31 4.73 -16.21
C VAL A 80 17.16 3.48 -15.89
N PHE A 81 17.71 3.44 -14.67
CA PHE A 81 18.44 2.28 -14.17
C PHE A 81 17.49 1.32 -13.43
N PHE A 82 17.52 0.05 -13.82
CA PHE A 82 16.74 -1.01 -13.19
C PHE A 82 17.65 -1.95 -12.42
N HIS A 83 17.48 -2.01 -11.10
CA HIS A 83 18.08 -3.08 -10.30
C HIS A 83 17.07 -4.23 -10.18
N ARG A 84 17.42 -5.41 -10.70
CA ARG A 84 16.62 -6.63 -10.57
C ARG A 84 16.95 -7.31 -9.24
N SER A 85 16.07 -7.19 -8.25
CA SER A 85 16.14 -8.02 -7.04
C SER A 85 15.70 -9.46 -7.34
N ASN A 86 16.27 -10.43 -6.63
CA ASN A 86 15.98 -11.86 -6.76
C ASN A 86 14.54 -12.25 -6.35
N GLN A 87 13.72 -11.26 -5.92
CA GLN A 87 12.31 -11.40 -5.57
C GLN A 87 11.33 -10.83 -6.62
N GLY A 88 11.79 -10.55 -7.85
CA GLY A 88 10.92 -10.17 -8.97
C GLY A 88 10.41 -8.72 -8.95
N SER A 89 10.89 -7.90 -8.02
CA SER A 89 10.60 -6.47 -7.93
C SER A 89 11.80 -5.65 -8.45
N PHE A 90 11.51 -4.71 -9.35
CA PHE A 90 12.46 -3.72 -9.85
C PHE A 90 12.38 -2.47 -8.96
N TRP A 91 13.50 -2.04 -8.40
CA TRP A 91 13.59 -0.79 -7.65
C TRP A 91 14.37 0.25 -8.47
N PHE A 92 13.94 1.51 -8.39
CA PHE A 92 14.70 2.67 -8.85
C PHE A 92 15.76 3.03 -7.80
N THR A 93 16.99 3.28 -8.24
CA THR A 93 17.99 4.01 -7.47
C THR A 93 18.36 5.25 -8.26
N GLU A 94 18.46 6.40 -7.58
CA GLU A 94 19.01 7.64 -8.16
C GLU A 94 20.46 7.49 -8.62
#